data_AF-A0A4Q1CH75-F1
#
_entry.id   AF-A0A4Q1CH75-F1
#
_cell.length_a   1.000
_cell.length_b   1.000
_cell.length_c   1.000
_cell.angle_alpha   90.00
_cell.angle_beta   90.00
_cell.angle_gamma   90.00
#
_symmetry.space_group_name_H-M   'P 1'
#
loop_
_entity.id
_entity.type
_entity.pdbx_description
1 polymer ?
#
loop_
_entity_poly.entity_id
_entity_poly.type
_entity_poly.pdbx_seq_one_letter_code
_entity_poly.pdbx_strand_id
1 'polypeptide(L)'
;MKKLLLFMLIAVSVAAVNAQETEKKKKKDWSKVNLGNRPKDHLIFQVGYLNWLQKPDTIATAGFARSINAYFSFDFPFKTDPRFSVGLGAGVGADNMFFNRNAGRNLNIVNSNGFSFAKNTGKDTANKYKSIKLATVYLEAPVELRFMVDPANPNKSLKFALGMKVGTLISATDKTRFTQDAAGNTAYTLKEKDRKNFNNLRLAATARIGFGNFGIFGQYQLNDMIKEGQGPNMIRPMTVGITLTGL
;
A
#
# COMPACT_ATOMS: atom_id res chain seq x y z
N MET A 1 1.45 26.28 -16.12
CA MET A 1 1.21 26.25 -14.65
C MET A 1 0.25 27.33 -14.16
N LYS A 2 0.43 28.61 -14.53
CA LYS A 2 -0.46 29.71 -14.08
C LYS A 2 -1.96 29.54 -14.47
N LYS A 3 -2.23 28.99 -15.66
CA LYS A 3 -3.61 28.72 -16.13
C LYS A 3 -4.31 27.56 -15.40
N LEU A 4 -3.56 26.59 -14.88
CA LEU A 4 -4.09 25.43 -14.15
C LEU A 4 -4.44 25.82 -12.70
N LEU A 5 -3.62 26.67 -12.09
CA LEU A 5 -3.87 27.27 -10.78
C LEU A 5 -5.13 28.14 -10.78
N LEU A 6 -5.35 28.92 -11.84
CA LEU A 6 -6.56 29.73 -11.99
C LEU A 6 -7.83 28.86 -12.11
N PHE A 7 -7.74 27.73 -12.82
CA PHE A 7 -8.84 26.77 -12.93
C PHE A 7 -9.17 26.09 -11.60
N MET A 8 -8.15 25.73 -10.80
CA MET A 8 -8.37 25.21 -9.44
C MET A 8 -9.00 26.27 -8.53
N LEU A 9 -8.56 27.53 -8.61
CA LEU A 9 -9.09 28.60 -7.77
C LEU A 9 -10.56 28.88 -8.09
N ILE A 10 -10.93 28.85 -9.38
CA ILE A 10 -12.32 29.01 -9.83
C ILE A 10 -13.17 27.81 -9.39
N ALA A 11 -12.66 26.57 -9.51
CA ALA A 11 -13.38 25.38 -9.06
C ALA A 11 -13.64 25.37 -7.53
N VAL A 12 -12.70 25.86 -6.72
CA VAL A 12 -12.86 26.00 -5.26
C VAL A 12 -13.87 27.10 -4.93
N SER A 13 -13.90 28.21 -5.67
CA SER A 13 -14.87 29.28 -5.44
C SER A 13 -16.31 28.91 -5.79
N VAL A 14 -16.54 28.10 -6.84
CA VAL A 14 -17.88 27.62 -7.22
C VAL A 14 -18.43 26.59 -6.21
N ALA A 15 -17.55 25.81 -5.57
CA ALA A 15 -17.94 24.90 -4.49
C ALA A 15 -18.30 25.65 -3.19
N ALA A 16 -17.69 26.82 -2.93
CA ALA A 16 -17.98 27.63 -1.76
C ALA A 16 -19.32 28.39 -1.86
N VAL A 17 -19.73 28.81 -3.07
CA VAL A 17 -20.99 29.56 -3.28
C VAL A 17 -22.23 28.66 -3.14
N ASN A 18 -22.14 27.37 -3.47
CA ASN A 18 -23.24 26.41 -3.28
C ASN A 18 -23.38 25.88 -1.83
N ALA A 19 -22.57 26.37 -0.88
CA ALA A 19 -22.60 25.92 0.51
C ALA A 19 -23.52 26.75 1.43
N GLN A 20 -24.17 27.81 0.92
CA GLN A 20 -25.02 28.71 1.69
C GLN A 20 -26.50 28.60 1.31
N GLU A 21 -27.07 27.43 1.52
CA GLU A 21 -28.48 27.33 1.91
C GLU A 21 -28.69 25.94 2.53
N THR A 22 -28.66 25.88 3.87
CA THR A 22 -29.05 24.68 4.58
C THR A 22 -30.05 25.07 5.64
N GLU A 23 -31.33 24.77 5.37
CA GLU A 23 -32.34 24.64 6.41
C GLU A 23 -31.73 23.85 7.57
N LYS A 24 -31.86 24.36 8.80
CA LYS A 24 -31.42 23.67 10.02
C LYS A 24 -32.27 22.41 10.21
N LYS A 25 -31.99 21.34 9.47
CA LYS A 25 -32.47 19.98 9.76
C LYS A 25 -32.06 19.67 11.19
N LYS A 26 -33.04 19.33 12.04
CA LYS A 26 -32.80 18.86 13.42
C LYS A 26 -31.63 17.88 13.39
N LYS A 27 -30.57 18.16 14.16
CA LYS A 27 -29.40 17.26 14.27
C LYS A 27 -29.93 15.88 14.68
N LYS A 28 -29.78 14.89 13.80
CA LYS A 28 -30.15 13.49 14.07
C LYS A 28 -29.40 13.05 15.32
N ASP A 29 -30.14 12.56 16.32
CA ASP A 29 -29.56 11.99 17.53
C ASP A 29 -28.98 10.62 17.19
N TRP A 30 -27.66 10.55 17.07
CA TRP A 30 -26.95 9.35 16.66
C TRP A 30 -26.89 8.28 17.77
N SER A 31 -27.15 8.65 19.02
CA SER A 31 -27.12 7.73 20.16
C SER A 31 -28.28 6.71 20.15
N LYS A 32 -29.37 7.01 19.43
CA LYS A 32 -30.59 6.18 19.35
C LYS A 32 -30.72 5.40 18.03
N VAL A 33 -29.69 5.41 17.20
CA VAL A 33 -29.73 4.76 15.88
C VAL A 33 -29.54 3.25 16.01
N ASN A 34 -30.40 2.47 15.35
CA ASN A 34 -30.27 1.02 15.30
C ASN A 34 -29.03 0.63 14.46
N LEU A 35 -28.08 -0.07 15.09
CA LEU A 35 -26.85 -0.56 14.47
C LEU A 35 -26.92 -2.03 14.03
N GLY A 36 -28.11 -2.65 14.04
CA GLY A 36 -28.29 -4.05 13.68
C GLY A 36 -27.80 -4.40 12.27
N ASN A 37 -27.83 -3.44 11.34
CA ASN A 37 -27.34 -3.60 9.97
C ASN A 37 -25.85 -3.25 9.80
N ARG A 38 -25.16 -2.82 10.87
CA ARG A 38 -23.72 -2.52 10.84
C ARG A 38 -22.92 -3.78 11.11
N PRO A 39 -22.08 -4.23 10.15
CA PRO A 39 -21.22 -5.36 10.39
C PRO A 39 -20.20 -5.03 11.47
N LYS A 40 -19.90 -6.01 12.32
CA LYS A 40 -18.91 -5.89 13.41
C LYS A 40 -17.54 -6.39 12.98
N ASP A 41 -17.51 -7.23 11.96
CA ASP A 41 -16.35 -7.82 11.32
C ASP A 41 -16.33 -7.43 9.84
N HIS A 42 -15.14 -7.24 9.31
CA HIS A 42 -14.92 -6.84 7.94
C HIS A 42 -13.76 -7.65 7.38
N LEU A 43 -14.04 -8.35 6.30
CA LEU A 43 -13.00 -8.91 5.44
C LEU A 43 -12.57 -7.86 4.43
N ILE A 44 -11.33 -7.40 4.55
CA ILE A 44 -10.76 -6.32 3.75
C ILE A 44 -9.76 -6.91 2.76
N PHE A 45 -10.08 -6.84 1.48
CA PHE A 45 -9.15 -7.16 0.40
C PHE A 45 -8.68 -5.88 -0.28
N GLN A 46 -7.37 -5.73 -0.45
CA GLN A 46 -6.76 -4.57 -1.05
C GLN A 46 -5.87 -5.00 -2.21
N VAL A 47 -6.01 -4.34 -3.34
CA VAL A 47 -5.12 -4.53 -4.49
C VAL A 47 -4.70 -3.15 -4.97
N GLY A 48 -3.40 -2.91 -5.06
CA GLY A 48 -2.88 -1.60 -5.43
C GLY A 48 -1.60 -1.64 -6.23
N TYR A 49 -1.30 -0.49 -6.83
CA TYR A 49 -0.03 -0.21 -7.47
C TYR A 49 0.98 0.20 -6.41
N LEU A 50 2.13 -0.46 -6.42
CA LEU A 50 3.22 -0.23 -5.48
C LEU A 50 4.28 0.65 -6.16
N ASN A 51 4.71 1.70 -5.47
CA ASN A 51 5.85 2.52 -5.87
C ASN A 51 6.84 2.64 -4.71
N TRP A 52 8.12 2.79 -5.00
CA TRP A 52 9.13 3.10 -3.99
C TRP A 52 9.47 4.58 -4.10
N LEU A 53 9.06 5.34 -3.08
CA LEU A 53 9.45 6.74 -2.95
C LEU A 53 10.88 6.83 -2.41
N GLN A 54 11.56 7.93 -2.75
CA GLN A 54 12.91 8.25 -2.28
C GLN A 54 13.95 7.18 -2.62
N LYS A 55 13.68 6.32 -3.63
CA LYS A 55 14.68 5.42 -4.18
C LYS A 55 15.80 6.22 -4.87
N PRO A 56 17.08 5.86 -4.69
CA PRO A 56 18.15 6.47 -5.46
C PRO A 56 18.05 6.14 -6.95
N ASP A 57 18.64 6.99 -7.80
CA ASP A 57 18.65 6.84 -9.26
C ASP A 57 19.32 5.55 -9.76
N THR A 58 20.12 4.91 -8.92
CA THR A 58 20.71 3.59 -9.17
C THR A 58 19.65 2.47 -9.25
N ILE A 59 18.43 2.70 -8.75
CA ILE A 59 17.35 1.72 -8.73
C ILE A 59 16.40 1.92 -9.92
N ALA A 60 16.67 1.22 -11.02
CA ALA A 60 15.77 1.15 -12.16
C ALA A 60 14.59 0.18 -11.90
N THR A 61 13.43 0.73 -11.57
CA THR A 61 12.15 -0.01 -11.49
C THR A 61 11.49 -0.04 -12.86
N ALA A 62 10.79 -1.12 -13.20
CA ALA A 62 10.06 -1.21 -14.48
C ALA A 62 8.82 -2.10 -14.32
N GLY A 63 7.84 -1.92 -15.21
CA GLY A 63 6.61 -2.70 -15.20
C GLY A 63 5.62 -2.30 -14.10
N PHE A 64 4.65 -3.17 -13.85
CA PHE A 64 3.55 -2.92 -12.91
C PHE A 64 3.82 -3.58 -11.55
N ALA A 65 4.43 -2.82 -10.64
CA ALA A 65 4.60 -3.22 -9.25
C ALA A 65 3.26 -3.20 -8.51
N ARG A 66 3.01 -4.24 -7.72
CA ARG A 66 1.69 -4.50 -7.13
C ARG A 66 1.77 -4.94 -5.69
N SER A 67 0.76 -4.55 -4.94
CA SER A 67 0.55 -4.87 -3.53
C SER A 67 -0.81 -5.54 -3.39
N ILE A 68 -0.86 -6.66 -2.67
CA ILE A 68 -2.10 -7.39 -2.38
C ILE A 68 -2.15 -7.56 -0.88
N ASN A 69 -3.22 -7.13 -0.24
CA ASN A 69 -3.41 -7.30 1.20
C ASN A 69 -4.77 -7.92 1.50
N ALA A 70 -4.82 -8.74 2.54
CA ALA A 70 -6.04 -9.36 3.05
C ALA A 70 -6.05 -9.25 4.57
N TYR A 71 -7.10 -8.66 5.14
CA TYR A 71 -7.23 -8.44 6.58
C TYR A 71 -8.60 -8.87 7.09
N PHE A 72 -8.62 -9.46 8.28
CA PHE A 72 -9.81 -9.53 9.12
C PHE A 72 -9.77 -8.35 10.07
N SER A 73 -10.83 -7.56 10.10
CA SER A 73 -10.92 -6.38 10.97
C SER A 73 -12.22 -6.33 11.73
N PHE A 74 -12.13 -6.08 13.03
CA PHE A 74 -13.24 -5.80 13.92
C PHE A 74 -13.50 -4.30 14.00
N ASP A 75 -14.77 -3.92 14.08
CA ASP A 75 -15.24 -2.54 14.16
C ASP A 75 -15.87 -2.26 15.53
N PHE A 76 -15.30 -1.28 16.24
CA PHE A 76 -15.74 -0.87 17.57
C PHE A 76 -16.32 0.55 17.51
N PRO A 77 -17.65 0.71 17.31
CA PRO A 77 -18.29 2.02 17.25
C PRO A 77 -18.31 2.70 18.62
N PHE A 78 -18.20 4.04 18.61
CA PHE A 78 -18.31 4.82 19.84
C PHE A 78 -19.76 4.87 20.32
N LYS A 79 -19.95 4.75 21.65
CA LYS A 79 -21.28 4.76 22.28
C LYS A 79 -21.98 6.12 22.15
N THR A 80 -21.23 7.21 22.08
CA THR A 80 -21.74 8.59 21.96
C THR A 80 -22.10 8.96 20.53
N ASP A 81 -21.30 8.51 19.55
CA ASP A 81 -21.55 8.74 18.12
C ASP A 81 -21.10 7.53 17.29
N PRO A 82 -22.03 6.65 16.88
CA PRO A 82 -21.72 5.47 16.09
C PRO A 82 -21.23 5.78 14.66
N ARG A 83 -21.22 7.05 14.23
CA ARG A 83 -20.53 7.44 13.00
C ARG A 83 -19.03 7.21 13.12
N PHE A 84 -18.47 7.34 14.31
CA PHE A 84 -17.07 7.05 14.58
C PHE A 84 -16.90 5.63 15.10
N SER A 85 -15.89 4.93 14.61
CA SER A 85 -15.47 3.64 15.14
C SER A 85 -13.97 3.48 15.08
N VAL A 86 -13.46 2.60 15.93
CA VAL A 86 -12.08 2.12 15.87
C VAL A 86 -12.09 0.75 15.23
N GLY A 87 -11.36 0.61 14.13
CA GLY A 87 -11.08 -0.64 13.46
C GLY A 87 -9.77 -1.22 13.95
N LEU A 88 -9.80 -2.45 14.46
CA LEU A 88 -8.61 -3.24 14.74
C LEU A 88 -8.62 -4.45 13.82
N GLY A 89 -7.49 -4.84 13.26
CA GLY A 89 -7.45 -6.02 12.41
C GLY A 89 -6.12 -6.75 12.44
N ALA A 90 -6.11 -7.90 11.81
CA ALA A 90 -4.94 -8.72 11.57
C ALA A 90 -5.04 -9.35 10.17
N GLY A 91 -3.91 -9.50 9.50
CA GLY A 91 -3.90 -10.03 8.14
C GLY A 91 -2.51 -10.11 7.54
N VAL A 92 -2.48 -10.28 6.22
CA VAL A 92 -1.25 -10.47 5.45
C VAL A 92 -1.18 -9.46 4.30
N GLY A 93 0.01 -8.92 4.08
CA GLY A 93 0.32 -8.04 2.96
C GLY A 93 1.43 -8.63 2.10
N ALA A 94 1.26 -8.62 0.78
CA ALA A 94 2.22 -9.15 -0.18
C ALA A 94 2.55 -8.12 -1.26
N ASP A 95 3.80 -7.66 -1.24
CA ASP A 95 4.32 -6.64 -2.14
C ASP A 95 5.24 -7.26 -3.19
N ASN A 96 5.11 -6.78 -4.42
CA ASN A 96 5.78 -7.31 -5.59
C ASN A 96 6.36 -6.16 -6.40
N MET A 97 7.65 -5.88 -6.19
CA MET A 97 8.38 -4.86 -6.92
C MET A 97 9.06 -5.47 -8.15
N PHE A 98 8.88 -4.83 -9.31
CA PHE A 98 9.50 -5.24 -10.56
C PHE A 98 10.58 -4.25 -10.98
N PHE A 99 11.61 -4.77 -11.62
CA PHE A 99 12.79 -4.01 -11.96
C PHE A 99 13.15 -4.11 -13.44
N ASN A 100 13.92 -3.13 -13.90
CA ASN A 100 14.35 -3.09 -15.28
C ASN A 100 15.34 -4.23 -15.57
N ARG A 101 14.97 -5.08 -16.53
CA ARG A 101 15.77 -6.23 -17.01
C ARG A 101 17.05 -5.82 -17.75
N ASN A 102 17.11 -4.59 -18.26
CA ASN A 102 18.23 -4.07 -19.04
C ASN A 102 19.22 -3.25 -18.19
N ALA A 103 18.86 -2.96 -16.93
CA ALA A 103 19.77 -2.28 -16.01
C ALA A 103 20.76 -3.33 -15.47
N GLY A 104 22.07 -3.08 -15.64
CA GLY A 104 23.11 -3.95 -15.09
C GLY A 104 23.00 -3.96 -13.57
N ARG A 105 22.57 -5.08 -13.00
CA ARG A 105 22.30 -5.15 -11.56
C ARG A 105 22.62 -6.51 -10.97
N ASN A 106 23.35 -6.47 -9.87
CA ASN A 106 23.58 -7.62 -8.99
C ASN A 106 22.73 -7.46 -7.71
N LEU A 107 21.47 -7.90 -7.74
CA LEU A 107 20.71 -8.06 -6.49
C LEU A 107 21.13 -9.39 -5.87
N ASN A 108 22.24 -9.40 -5.14
CA ASN A 108 22.60 -10.56 -4.34
C ASN A 108 21.97 -10.41 -2.96
N ILE A 109 20.75 -10.91 -2.79
CA ILE A 109 20.01 -10.83 -1.52
C ILE A 109 20.61 -11.81 -0.49
N VAL A 110 21.26 -12.88 -0.97
CA VAL A 110 21.73 -14.01 -0.14
C VAL A 110 23.21 -13.90 0.24
N ASN A 111 24.07 -13.31 -0.58
CA ASN A 111 25.53 -13.45 -0.46
C ASN A 111 26.28 -12.14 -0.17
N SER A 112 25.58 -11.02 0.05
CA SER A 112 26.20 -9.74 0.39
C SER A 112 25.86 -9.30 1.82
N ASN A 113 26.85 -8.72 2.53
CA ASN A 113 26.67 -7.98 3.79
C ASN A 113 25.97 -6.61 3.58
N GLY A 114 25.20 -6.49 2.49
CA GLY A 114 24.45 -5.28 2.12
C GLY A 114 24.05 -5.27 0.63
N PHE A 115 22.82 -4.83 0.34
CA PHE A 115 22.30 -4.57 -1.00
C PHE A 115 23.12 -3.51 -1.72
N SER A 116 23.86 -3.91 -2.75
CA SER A 116 24.36 -2.95 -3.73
C SER A 116 23.44 -2.95 -4.96
N PHE A 117 22.83 -1.80 -5.24
CA PHE A 117 22.32 -1.55 -6.60
C PHE A 117 23.53 -1.06 -7.38
N ALA A 118 24.21 -1.99 -8.06
CA ALA A 118 25.33 -1.62 -8.90
C ALA A 118 24.90 -0.50 -9.87
N LYS A 119 25.62 0.62 -9.85
CA LYS A 119 25.47 1.74 -10.78
C LYS A 119 26.04 1.34 -12.15
N ASN A 120 25.65 0.18 -12.68
CA ASN A 120 26.02 -0.18 -14.04
C ASN A 120 24.89 0.28 -14.97
N THR A 121 25.06 1.51 -15.44
CA THR A 121 24.39 2.09 -16.61
C THR A 121 24.75 1.35 -17.92
N GLY A 122 25.63 0.34 -17.86
CA GLY A 122 25.86 -0.62 -18.95
C GLY A 122 24.82 -1.75 -18.94
N LYS A 123 24.27 -2.06 -20.12
CA LYS A 123 23.51 -3.31 -20.33
C LYS A 123 24.38 -4.49 -19.90
N ASP A 124 23.83 -5.39 -19.08
CA ASP A 124 24.44 -6.72 -18.93
C ASP A 124 24.33 -7.43 -20.28
N THR A 125 25.45 -7.59 -20.96
CA THR A 125 25.55 -8.30 -22.25
C THR A 125 25.78 -9.80 -22.06
N ALA A 126 26.15 -10.24 -20.86
CA ALA A 126 26.44 -11.64 -20.55
C ALA A 126 25.17 -12.41 -20.16
N ASN A 127 24.25 -11.78 -19.41
CA ASN A 127 22.98 -12.39 -19.01
C ASN A 127 21.77 -11.70 -19.66
N LYS A 128 20.85 -12.50 -20.23
CA LYS A 128 19.57 -12.02 -20.74
C LYS A 128 18.46 -12.33 -19.74
N TYR A 129 17.92 -11.29 -19.12
CA TYR A 129 16.84 -11.42 -18.13
C TYR A 129 15.45 -11.30 -18.75
N LYS A 130 14.57 -12.25 -18.41
CA LYS A 130 13.14 -12.17 -18.75
C LYS A 130 12.38 -11.26 -17.78
N SER A 131 12.63 -11.39 -16.48
CA SER A 131 11.97 -10.60 -15.44
C SER A 131 12.75 -10.71 -14.13
N ILE A 132 12.86 -9.58 -13.42
CA ILE A 132 13.44 -9.53 -12.08
C ILE A 132 12.43 -8.91 -11.12
N LYS A 133 12.17 -9.58 -10.00
CA LYS A 133 11.12 -9.22 -9.06
C LYS A 133 11.55 -9.50 -7.63
N LEU A 134 11.37 -8.51 -6.75
CA LEU A 134 11.43 -8.69 -5.31
C LEU A 134 10.00 -8.89 -4.77
N ALA A 135 9.78 -10.01 -4.08
CA ALA A 135 8.53 -10.31 -3.40
C ALA A 135 8.74 -10.27 -1.88
N THR A 136 7.97 -9.44 -1.18
CA THR A 136 7.99 -9.35 0.29
C THR A 136 6.61 -9.65 0.86
N VAL A 137 6.56 -10.46 1.91
CA VAL A 137 5.32 -10.88 2.59
C VAL A 137 5.41 -10.45 4.05
N TYR A 138 4.36 -9.80 4.52
CA TYR A 138 4.23 -9.25 5.87
C TYR A 138 3.01 -9.83 6.57
N LEU A 139 3.13 -10.07 7.87
CA LEU A 139 2.01 -10.26 8.78
C LEU A 139 1.74 -8.90 9.43
N GLU A 140 0.52 -8.40 9.35
CA GLU A 140 0.18 -7.00 9.63
C GLU A 140 -1.04 -6.87 10.52
N ALA A 141 -0.98 -5.92 11.45
CA ALA A 141 -2.07 -5.50 12.31
C ALA A 141 -2.44 -4.03 11.99
N PRO A 142 -3.50 -3.79 11.19
CA PRO A 142 -4.04 -2.44 10.97
C PRO A 142 -4.84 -1.94 12.17
N VAL A 143 -4.62 -0.67 12.52
CA VAL A 143 -5.42 0.12 13.47
C VAL A 143 -5.92 1.35 12.74
N GLU A 144 -7.23 1.51 12.61
CA GLU A 144 -7.87 2.56 11.82
C GLU A 144 -8.94 3.30 12.63
N LEU A 145 -8.90 4.61 12.66
CA LEU A 145 -10.06 5.43 13.02
C LEU A 145 -10.96 5.55 11.79
N ARG A 146 -12.23 5.18 11.95
CA ARG A 146 -13.21 5.12 10.88
C ARG A 146 -14.33 6.10 11.12
N PHE A 147 -14.82 6.69 10.04
CA PHE A 147 -15.97 7.57 10.01
C PHE A 147 -16.95 7.11 8.93
N MET A 148 -18.21 6.95 9.30
CA MET A 148 -19.30 6.54 8.41
C MET A 148 -20.40 7.59 8.44
N VAL A 149 -20.77 8.12 7.27
CA VAL A 149 -21.75 9.22 7.17
C VAL A 149 -23.14 8.78 7.61
N ASP A 150 -23.58 7.60 7.17
CA ASP A 150 -24.82 6.96 7.61
C ASP A 150 -24.57 5.54 8.14
N PRO A 151 -24.42 5.38 9.47
CA PRO A 151 -24.31 4.09 10.14
C PRO A 151 -25.56 3.20 10.04
N ALA A 152 -26.75 3.77 9.76
CA ALA A 152 -27.98 2.99 9.65
C ALA A 152 -28.06 2.22 8.33
N ASN A 153 -27.41 2.72 7.27
CA ASN A 153 -27.36 2.09 5.95
C ASN A 153 -25.92 1.93 5.44
N PRO A 154 -25.09 1.07 6.04
CA PRO A 154 -23.66 0.95 5.71
C PRO A 154 -23.37 0.64 4.23
N ASN A 155 -24.29 -0.03 3.53
CA ASN A 155 -24.15 -0.42 2.12
C ASN A 155 -24.30 0.75 1.14
N LYS A 156 -24.92 1.86 1.56
CA LYS A 156 -25.10 3.08 0.75
C LYS A 156 -24.42 4.29 1.39
N SER A 157 -23.46 4.02 2.28
CA SER A 157 -22.82 5.03 3.11
C SER A 157 -21.41 5.29 2.63
N LEU A 158 -21.03 6.57 2.69
CA LEU A 158 -19.66 7.01 2.49
C LEU A 158 -18.86 6.73 3.77
N LYS A 159 -17.71 6.09 3.60
CA LYS A 159 -16.83 5.60 4.65
C LYS A 159 -15.46 6.21 4.47
N PHE A 160 -14.89 6.70 5.55
CA PHE A 160 -13.51 7.19 5.62
C PHE A 160 -12.79 6.40 6.70
N ALA A 161 -11.52 6.09 6.48
CA ALA A 161 -10.66 5.49 7.49
C ALA A 161 -9.28 6.11 7.42
N LEU A 162 -8.71 6.45 8.56
CA LEU A 162 -7.34 6.93 8.72
C LEU A 162 -6.68 6.13 9.84
N GLY A 163 -5.47 5.64 9.61
CA GLY A 163 -4.87 4.71 10.55
C GLY A 163 -3.40 4.45 10.33
N MET A 164 -2.91 3.48 11.09
CA MET A 164 -1.56 2.96 10.98
C MET A 164 -1.61 1.44 10.87
N LYS A 165 -0.59 0.86 10.23
CA LYS A 165 -0.37 -0.57 10.13
C LYS A 165 0.98 -0.89 10.75
N VAL A 166 0.99 -1.84 11.67
CA VAL A 166 2.21 -2.41 12.23
C VAL A 166 2.34 -3.82 11.68
N GLY A 167 3.47 -4.15 11.08
CA GLY A 167 3.70 -5.45 10.47
C GLY A 167 5.07 -6.02 10.74
N THR A 168 5.19 -7.33 10.59
CA THR A 168 6.45 -8.07 10.63
C THR A 168 6.72 -8.76 9.31
N LEU A 169 7.96 -8.69 8.82
CA LEU A 169 8.39 -9.33 7.59
C LEU A 169 8.53 -10.84 7.79
N ILE A 170 7.70 -11.61 7.09
CA ILE A 170 7.70 -13.07 7.13
C ILE A 170 8.66 -13.65 6.10
N SER A 171 8.69 -13.05 4.90
CA SER A 171 9.49 -13.56 3.79
C SER A 171 9.89 -12.42 2.86
N ALA A 172 11.16 -12.40 2.46
CA ALA A 172 11.62 -11.64 1.32
C ALA A 172 12.28 -12.59 0.33
N THR A 173 11.92 -12.46 -0.94
CA THR A 173 12.33 -13.40 -1.99
C THR A 173 12.67 -12.64 -3.26
N ASP A 174 13.92 -12.73 -3.70
CA ASP A 174 14.28 -12.36 -5.05
C ASP A 174 13.88 -13.45 -6.03
N LYS A 175 13.34 -13.05 -7.16
CA LYS A 175 13.00 -13.95 -8.24
C LYS A 175 13.52 -13.36 -9.54
N THR A 176 14.54 -14.02 -10.07
CA THR A 176 15.20 -13.66 -11.32
C THR A 176 14.93 -14.75 -12.35
N ARG A 177 14.28 -14.38 -13.45
CA ARG A 177 14.01 -15.28 -14.59
C ARG A 177 15.00 -14.97 -15.70
N PHE A 178 15.75 -15.98 -16.11
CA PHE A 178 16.72 -15.88 -17.20
C PHE A 178 16.11 -16.40 -18.49
N THR A 179 16.38 -15.70 -19.59
CA THR A 179 16.17 -16.21 -20.95
C THR A 179 17.41 -17.01 -21.36
N GLN A 180 18.59 -16.48 -21.05
CA GLN A 180 19.90 -17.09 -21.28
C GLN A 180 20.88 -16.50 -20.26
N ASP A 181 21.71 -17.34 -19.64
CA ASP A 181 22.81 -16.87 -18.78
C ASP A 181 24.16 -16.89 -19.51
N ALA A 182 25.18 -16.34 -18.85
CA ALA A 182 26.55 -16.30 -19.36
C ALA A 182 27.17 -17.69 -19.56
N ALA A 183 26.64 -18.73 -18.90
CA ALA A 183 27.08 -20.12 -19.05
C ALA A 183 26.33 -20.86 -20.18
N GLY A 184 25.42 -20.19 -20.90
CA GLY A 184 24.65 -20.76 -22.00
C GLY A 184 23.38 -21.51 -21.58
N ASN A 185 23.06 -21.58 -20.28
CA ASN A 185 21.82 -22.18 -19.81
C ASN A 185 20.63 -21.29 -20.18
N THR A 186 19.56 -21.90 -20.65
CA THR A 186 18.38 -21.17 -21.12
C THR A 186 17.17 -21.38 -20.21
N ALA A 187 16.31 -20.36 -20.15
CA ALA A 187 14.96 -20.45 -19.59
C ALA A 187 14.79 -20.93 -18.12
N TYR A 188 15.75 -20.68 -17.23
CA TYR A 188 15.61 -21.04 -15.81
C TYR A 188 15.19 -19.87 -14.90
N THR A 189 14.74 -20.19 -13.69
CA THR A 189 14.33 -19.20 -12.68
C THR A 189 15.13 -19.41 -11.40
N LEU A 190 15.91 -18.42 -11.01
CA LEU A 190 16.56 -18.36 -9.72
C LEU A 190 15.59 -17.75 -8.69
N LYS A 191 15.46 -18.40 -7.53
CA LYS A 191 14.72 -17.89 -6.39
C LYS A 191 15.63 -17.88 -5.18
N GLU A 192 15.84 -16.70 -4.63
CA GLU A 192 16.67 -16.50 -3.45
C GLU A 192 15.80 -15.95 -2.33
N LYS A 193 15.77 -16.64 -1.18
CA LYS A 193 14.95 -16.24 -0.04
C LYS A 193 15.85 -15.92 1.14
N ASP A 194 15.96 -14.64 1.46
CA ASP A 194 16.64 -14.17 2.66
C ASP A 194 15.98 -12.87 3.14
N ARG A 195 15.88 -12.73 4.46
CA ARG A 195 15.30 -11.57 5.15
C ARG A 195 16.34 -10.75 5.93
N LYS A 196 17.59 -11.20 6.00
CA LYS A 196 18.62 -10.61 6.88
C LYS A 196 18.86 -9.11 6.62
N ASN A 197 18.77 -8.69 5.37
CA ASN A 197 19.04 -7.32 4.93
C ASN A 197 17.82 -6.39 4.98
N PHE A 198 16.62 -6.94 5.23
CA PHE A 198 15.38 -6.17 5.31
C PHE A 198 15.01 -5.85 6.75
N ASN A 199 14.34 -4.72 6.96
CA ASN A 199 13.78 -4.40 8.26
C ASN A 199 12.65 -5.37 8.58
N ASN A 200 12.72 -5.99 9.76
CA ASN A 200 11.68 -6.91 10.20
C ASN A 200 10.39 -6.17 10.51
N LEU A 201 10.48 -4.93 11.01
CA LEU A 201 9.31 -4.13 11.33
C LEU A 201 8.84 -3.36 10.09
N ARG A 202 7.53 -3.31 9.85
CA ARG A 202 6.87 -2.43 8.89
C ARG A 202 5.92 -1.51 9.64
N LEU A 203 6.15 -0.21 9.56
CA LEU A 203 5.25 0.81 10.09
C LEU A 203 4.74 1.65 8.93
N ALA A 204 3.43 1.62 8.68
CA ALA A 204 2.83 2.35 7.57
C ALA A 204 1.64 3.18 8.02
N ALA A 205 1.52 4.41 7.52
CA ALA A 205 0.29 5.18 7.59
C ALA A 205 -0.66 4.71 6.49
N THR A 206 -1.96 4.66 6.78
CA THR A 206 -2.99 4.22 5.84
C THR A 206 -4.18 5.17 5.85
N ALA A 207 -4.71 5.49 4.68
CA ALA A 207 -5.92 6.27 4.51
C ALA A 207 -6.82 5.58 3.47
N ARG A 208 -8.12 5.59 3.70
CA ARG A 208 -9.09 4.88 2.87
C ARG A 208 -10.39 5.66 2.77
N ILE A 209 -10.96 5.68 1.58
CA ILE A 209 -12.25 6.30 1.29
C ILE A 209 -13.06 5.29 0.49
N GLY A 210 -14.29 5.01 0.89
CA GLY A 210 -15.11 4.01 0.22
C GLY A 210 -16.60 4.34 0.26
N PHE A 211 -17.33 3.73 -0.65
CA PHE A 211 -18.78 3.79 -0.73
C PHE A 211 -19.32 2.36 -0.83
N GLY A 212 -20.14 1.98 0.16
CA GLY A 212 -20.61 0.59 0.28
C GLY A 212 -19.46 -0.40 0.47
N ASN A 213 -19.31 -1.34 -0.47
CA ASN A 213 -18.31 -2.43 -0.40
C ASN A 213 -17.01 -2.09 -1.16
N PHE A 214 -17.01 -1.00 -1.93
CA PHE A 214 -15.88 -0.59 -2.75
C PHE A 214 -15.22 0.67 -2.17
N GLY A 215 -13.91 0.78 -2.33
CA GLY A 215 -13.18 1.98 -1.94
C GLY A 215 -11.81 2.07 -2.58
N ILE A 216 -11.13 3.17 -2.27
CA ILE A 216 -9.76 3.46 -2.64
C ILE A 216 -8.97 3.56 -1.35
N PHE A 217 -7.76 3.01 -1.34
CA PHE A 217 -6.83 3.14 -0.23
C PHE A 217 -5.49 3.69 -0.72
N GLY A 218 -4.84 4.41 0.17
CA GLY A 218 -3.44 4.78 0.09
C GLY A 218 -2.74 4.31 1.36
N GLN A 219 -1.53 3.78 1.21
CA GLN A 219 -0.65 3.50 2.33
C GLN A 219 0.76 3.97 2.02
N TYR A 220 1.44 4.47 3.04
CA TYR A 220 2.81 4.96 2.95
C TYR A 220 3.60 4.41 4.13
N GLN A 221 4.70 3.73 3.82
CA GLN A 221 5.59 3.19 4.82
C GLN A 221 6.46 4.30 5.41
N LEU A 222 6.40 4.45 6.73
CA LEU A 222 7.07 5.49 7.49
C LEU A 222 8.53 5.12 7.80
N ASN A 223 8.80 3.84 8.02
CA ASN A 223 10.13 3.33 8.29
C ASN A 223 10.79 2.76 7.03
N ASP A 224 12.12 2.74 7.03
CA ASP A 224 12.88 2.21 5.90
C ASP A 224 12.71 0.69 5.78
N MET A 225 12.51 0.23 4.54
CA MET A 225 12.32 -1.18 4.22
C MET A 225 13.61 -2.00 4.35
N ILE A 226 14.76 -1.37 4.13
CA ILE A 226 16.09 -1.98 4.20
C ILE A 226 16.71 -1.60 5.55
N LYS A 227 17.45 -2.53 6.18
CA LYS A 227 18.18 -2.21 7.41
C LYS A 227 19.26 -1.18 7.14
N GLU A 228 19.53 -0.34 8.13
CA GLU A 228 20.61 0.64 8.06
C GLU A 228 21.96 -0.05 7.79
N GLY A 229 22.74 0.54 6.86
CA GLY A 229 24.04 0.00 6.43
C GLY A 229 23.96 -1.25 5.54
N GLN A 230 22.76 -1.78 5.29
CA GLN A 230 22.55 -2.98 4.45
C GLN A 230 22.04 -2.62 3.05
N GLY A 231 22.10 -1.36 2.62
CA GLY A 231 21.70 -0.95 1.28
C GLY A 231 21.36 0.54 1.17
N PRO A 232 20.66 0.96 0.11
CA PRO A 232 20.21 2.33 0.01
C PRO A 232 19.19 2.65 1.09
N ASN A 233 19.53 3.65 1.89
CA ASN A 233 18.65 4.16 2.92
C ASN A 233 17.47 4.93 2.27
N MET A 234 16.40 5.13 3.04
CA MET A 234 15.25 5.96 2.66
C MET A 234 14.32 5.37 1.60
N ILE A 235 14.39 4.07 1.27
CA ILE A 235 13.38 3.45 0.40
C ILE A 235 12.08 3.29 1.19
N ARG A 236 11.07 4.08 0.81
CA ARG A 236 9.75 4.10 1.46
C ARG A 236 8.65 3.67 0.49
N PRO A 237 8.18 2.43 0.59
CA PRO A 237 7.05 1.94 -0.19
C PRO A 237 5.79 2.78 -0.01
N MET A 238 5.17 3.17 -1.13
CA MET A 238 3.84 3.77 -1.19
C MET A 238 2.96 2.90 -2.09
N THR A 239 1.75 2.59 -1.63
CA THR A 239 0.76 1.87 -2.43
C THR A 239 -0.51 2.69 -2.53
N VAL A 240 -1.06 2.79 -3.73
CA VAL A 240 -2.40 3.33 -3.96
C VAL A 240 -3.20 2.30 -4.75
N GLY A 241 -4.45 2.08 -4.37
CA GLY A 241 -5.25 1.04 -5.01
C GLY A 241 -6.70 1.00 -4.59
N ILE A 242 -7.35 -0.10 -4.94
CA ILE A 242 -8.74 -0.37 -4.62
C ILE A 242 -8.84 -1.27 -3.38
N THR A 243 -9.87 -1.02 -2.59
CA THR A 243 -10.27 -1.88 -1.48
C THR A 243 -11.65 -2.44 -1.74
N LEU A 244 -11.77 -3.74 -1.53
CA LEU A 244 -13.02 -4.45 -1.43
C LEU A 244 -13.21 -4.79 0.04
N THR A 245 -14.27 -4.27 0.62
CA THR A 245 -14.65 -4.54 2.00
C THR A 245 -15.91 -5.38 1.94
N GLY A 246 -15.79 -6.63 2.38
CA GLY A 246 -16.93 -7.52 2.54
C GLY A 246 -17.91 -6.98 3.57
N LEU A 247 -19.16 -7.44 3.44
CA LEU A 247 -20.17 -7.40 4.50
C LEU A 247 -19.52 -7.83 5.80
#